data_AF-A0A367LCG8-F1
#
_entry.id   AF-A0A367LCG8-F1
#
_cell.length_a   1.000
_cell.length_b   1.000
_cell.length_c   1.000
_cell.angle_alpha   90.00
_cell.angle_beta   90.00
_cell.angle_gamma   90.00
#
_symmetry.space_group_name_H-M   'P 1'
#
loop_
_entity.id
_entity.type
_entity.pdbx_description
1 polymer ?
#
loop_
_entity_poly.entity_id
_entity_poly.type
_entity_poly.pdbx_seq_one_letter_code
_entity_poly.pdbx_strand_id
1 'polypeptide(L)'
;MVSKRCFSLAFLALTTCLSLRPVKADSHLNWQMNKGQAFGYVLVSAATHTYPGYFKSQGGIGINFEASSPALTSASWLFNNWAQWESNWITVHTDVESFPDFSWRSGTWIYKVQLSPQIVAQQTRWPQPSRAEDDPKAMGGIYWTQIYAFTLVSDTHPKKVWQPNEDFDARWYEYGITVSQHHFSGHQASSARQVAKQFITDLTGPANTALAAEERKVLAQLMDWDVEAEPQRDLPLIRPKGVPVVDMFSNCDWSKLGWPRNLQMALYSGLPRDEQCIELRNAYTRYPVVRNDPVVRSDDYKNPCAILKAVALESTIPDVVNTSNREFAELLQSKKPVV
;
A
#
# COMPACT_ATOMS: atom_id res chain seq x y z
N MET A 1 77.83 19.10 -14.52
CA MET A 1 76.88 17.97 -14.73
C MET A 1 75.81 18.04 -13.65
N VAL A 2 74.70 18.71 -13.91
CA VAL A 2 73.60 18.90 -12.94
C VAL A 2 72.33 18.27 -13.52
N SER A 3 71.85 17.27 -12.78
CA SER A 3 70.49 16.72 -12.68
C SER A 3 69.47 17.06 -13.79
N LYS A 4 69.38 16.18 -14.80
CA LYS A 4 68.23 16.11 -15.74
C LYS A 4 67.06 15.25 -15.23
N ARG A 5 67.12 14.72 -13.99
CA ARG A 5 66.12 13.75 -13.48
C ARG A 5 65.00 14.35 -12.61
N CYS A 6 65.07 15.63 -12.23
CA CYS A 6 64.02 16.24 -11.38
C CYS A 6 62.84 16.82 -12.17
N PHE A 7 62.96 17.04 -13.49
CA PHE A 7 61.88 17.68 -14.26
C PHE A 7 60.75 16.73 -14.69
N SER A 8 60.96 15.40 -14.73
CA SER A 8 59.91 14.46 -15.16
C SER A 8 58.93 14.06 -14.06
N LEU A 9 59.31 14.12 -12.78
CA LEU A 9 58.40 13.77 -11.68
C LEU A 9 57.38 14.87 -11.38
N ALA A 10 57.74 16.14 -11.59
CA ALA A 10 56.81 17.26 -11.40
C ALA A 10 55.71 17.30 -12.47
N PHE A 11 56.00 16.88 -13.71
CA PHE A 11 55.01 16.86 -14.79
C PHE A 11 53.98 15.72 -14.66
N LEU A 12 54.39 14.57 -14.10
CA LEU A 12 53.48 13.46 -13.80
C LEU A 12 52.56 13.75 -12.60
N ALA A 13 53.04 14.49 -11.60
CA ALA A 13 52.22 14.91 -10.44
C ALA A 13 51.18 15.99 -10.83
N LEU A 14 51.48 16.89 -11.77
CA LEU A 14 50.51 17.87 -12.24
C LEU A 14 49.42 17.26 -13.15
N THR A 15 49.71 16.20 -13.89
CA THR A 15 48.72 15.54 -14.76
C THR A 15 47.78 14.60 -14.00
N THR A 16 48.19 14.06 -12.85
CA THR A 16 47.31 13.29 -11.96
C THR A 16 46.41 14.18 -11.10
N CYS A 17 46.81 15.41 -10.77
CA CYS A 17 45.93 16.34 -10.05
C CYS A 17 44.82 16.97 -10.92
N LEU A 18 45.02 17.05 -12.24
CA LEU A 18 44.02 17.61 -13.17
C LEU A 18 42.92 16.63 -13.59
N SER A 19 43.11 15.32 -13.35
CA SER A 19 42.14 14.26 -13.67
C SER A 19 41.23 13.87 -12.50
N LEU A 20 41.41 14.49 -11.33
CA LEU A 20 40.55 14.34 -10.15
C LEU A 20 39.77 15.63 -9.86
N ARG A 21 39.34 16.37 -10.89
CA ARG A 21 38.18 17.24 -10.66
C ARG A 21 37.00 16.30 -10.44
N PRO A 22 36.43 16.22 -9.23
CA PRO A 22 35.15 15.54 -9.08
C PRO A 22 34.25 16.22 -10.10
N VAL A 23 33.77 15.46 -11.07
CA VAL A 23 32.62 15.90 -11.85
C VAL A 23 31.58 16.16 -10.79
N LYS A 24 31.36 17.44 -10.45
CA LYS A 24 30.14 17.88 -9.81
C LYS A 24 29.08 17.54 -10.84
N ALA A 25 28.63 16.28 -10.83
CA ALA A 25 27.35 15.95 -11.39
C ALA A 25 26.41 16.94 -10.69
N ASP A 26 25.78 17.81 -11.48
CA ASP A 26 24.72 18.67 -10.98
C ASP A 26 23.64 17.75 -10.41
N SER A 27 23.83 17.38 -9.14
CA SER A 27 23.02 16.42 -8.39
C SER A 27 21.76 17.09 -7.88
N HIS A 28 21.27 18.07 -8.62
CA HIS A 28 20.11 18.84 -8.24
C HIS A 28 18.89 18.02 -8.60
N LEU A 29 18.30 17.42 -7.57
CA LEU A 29 16.98 16.81 -7.66
C LEU A 29 15.97 17.90 -8.01
N ASN A 30 14.98 17.53 -8.83
CA ASN A 30 13.99 18.49 -9.30
C ASN A 30 12.80 18.53 -8.33
N TRP A 31 12.68 19.60 -7.55
CA TRP A 31 11.64 19.72 -6.52
C TRP A 31 10.31 20.27 -7.02
N GLN A 32 10.17 20.51 -8.33
CA GLN A 32 8.90 20.96 -8.88
C GLN A 32 7.81 19.92 -8.64
N MET A 33 6.70 20.38 -8.07
CA MET A 33 5.50 19.57 -7.87
C MET A 33 4.36 20.14 -8.69
N ASN A 34 3.59 19.25 -9.30
CA ASN A 34 2.32 19.61 -9.91
C ASN A 34 1.27 19.63 -8.80
N LYS A 35 1.13 20.77 -8.13
CA LYS A 35 0.11 20.99 -7.10
C LYS A 35 -1.27 21.05 -7.78
N GLY A 36 -2.16 20.16 -7.36
CA GLY A 36 -3.53 20.06 -7.84
C GLY A 36 -4.21 18.88 -7.16
N GLN A 37 -5.51 18.99 -6.91
CA GLN A 37 -6.30 17.86 -6.39
C GLN A 37 -6.43 16.80 -7.49
N ALA A 38 -5.42 15.94 -7.55
CA ALA A 38 -5.43 14.75 -8.36
C ALA A 38 -5.33 13.55 -7.42
N PHE A 39 -6.26 12.62 -7.59
CA PHE A 39 -6.15 11.30 -6.99
C PHE A 39 -5.48 10.37 -7.99
N GLY A 40 -4.67 9.46 -7.47
CA GLY A 40 -4.24 8.27 -8.18
C GLY A 40 -5.00 7.04 -7.69
N TYR A 41 -4.76 5.92 -8.35
CA TYR A 41 -5.35 4.63 -8.04
C TYR A 41 -4.29 3.56 -7.98
N VAL A 42 -4.30 2.77 -6.91
CA VAL A 42 -3.41 1.61 -6.75
C VAL A 42 -4.25 0.35 -6.77
N LEU A 43 -3.88 -0.59 -7.63
CA LEU A 43 -4.51 -1.89 -7.76
C LEU A 43 -3.70 -2.91 -6.98
N VAL A 44 -4.38 -3.69 -6.14
CA VAL A 44 -3.77 -4.79 -5.41
C VAL A 44 -4.58 -6.05 -5.66
N SER A 45 -3.98 -7.01 -6.36
CA SER A 45 -4.60 -8.31 -6.67
C SER A 45 -4.97 -9.08 -5.41
N ALA A 46 -6.05 -9.87 -5.50
CA ALA A 46 -6.47 -10.77 -4.43
C ALA A 46 -5.35 -11.77 -4.07
N ALA A 47 -4.73 -11.58 -2.91
CA ALA A 47 -3.83 -12.54 -2.29
C ALA A 47 -3.95 -12.45 -0.76
N THR A 48 -3.37 -13.41 -0.04
CA THR A 48 -3.24 -13.31 1.42
C THR A 48 -2.55 -11.99 1.78
N HIS A 49 -3.05 -11.28 2.80
CA HIS A 49 -2.47 -10.01 3.27
C HIS A 49 -2.50 -8.85 2.23
N THR A 50 -3.55 -8.74 1.43
CA THR A 50 -3.70 -7.63 0.44
C THR A 50 -4.95 -6.76 0.65
N TYR A 51 -5.55 -6.83 1.82
CA TYR A 51 -6.79 -6.13 2.15
C TYR A 51 -6.55 -4.88 3.03
N PRO A 52 -7.49 -3.92 3.06
CA PRO A 52 -7.34 -2.64 3.76
C PRO A 52 -6.87 -2.73 5.21
N GLY A 53 -7.44 -3.62 6.02
CA GLY A 53 -7.08 -3.80 7.43
C GLY A 53 -5.64 -4.24 7.64
N TYR A 54 -5.13 -5.11 6.75
CA TYR A 54 -3.72 -5.48 6.75
C TYR A 54 -2.85 -4.25 6.50
N PHE A 55 -3.09 -3.50 5.42
CA PHE A 55 -2.29 -2.32 5.08
C PHE A 55 -2.39 -1.22 6.15
N LYS A 56 -3.54 -1.05 6.81
CA LYS A 56 -3.65 -0.16 7.99
C LYS A 56 -2.67 -0.56 9.08
N SER A 57 -2.59 -1.84 9.44
CA SER A 57 -1.66 -2.33 10.46
C SER A 57 -0.19 -2.14 10.08
N GLN A 58 0.12 -2.24 8.78
CA GLN A 58 1.45 -2.02 8.25
C GLN A 58 1.80 -0.53 8.07
N GLY A 59 0.87 0.39 8.37
CA GLY A 59 1.05 1.83 8.17
C GLY A 59 0.91 2.30 6.73
N GLY A 60 0.54 1.40 5.80
CA GLY A 60 0.32 1.71 4.39
C GLY A 60 0.48 0.50 3.45
N ILE A 61 0.42 0.78 2.15
CA ILE A 61 0.73 -0.19 1.09
C ILE A 61 2.23 -0.08 0.82
N GLY A 62 2.99 -1.08 1.25
CA GLY A 62 4.42 -1.19 1.00
C GLY A 62 4.74 -2.51 0.33
N ILE A 63 5.94 -2.60 -0.23
CA ILE A 63 6.45 -3.84 -0.81
C ILE A 63 7.25 -4.55 0.29
N ASN A 64 6.72 -5.70 0.73
CA ASN A 64 7.32 -6.66 1.66
C ASN A 64 8.02 -6.07 2.89
N PHE A 65 7.30 -5.97 4.00
CA PHE A 65 7.84 -5.59 5.32
C PHE A 65 8.77 -6.65 5.95
N GLU A 66 8.96 -7.79 5.29
CA GLU A 66 9.81 -8.88 5.77
C GLU A 66 11.29 -8.64 5.44
N ALA A 67 12.14 -8.72 6.48
CA ALA A 67 13.57 -8.42 6.43
C ALA A 67 14.41 -9.34 5.51
N SER A 68 13.82 -10.40 4.95
CA SER A 68 14.45 -11.31 4.00
C SER A 68 14.14 -11.00 2.53
N SER A 69 13.33 -9.96 2.26
CA SER A 69 12.84 -9.67 0.92
C SER A 69 13.90 -8.99 0.02
N PRO A 70 13.95 -9.33 -1.29
CA PRO A 70 14.80 -8.65 -2.29
C PRO A 70 14.58 -7.13 -2.40
N ALA A 71 13.51 -6.59 -1.78
CA ALA A 71 13.29 -5.16 -1.52
C ALA A 71 14.45 -4.48 -0.77
N LEU A 72 15.37 -5.22 -0.16
CA LEU A 72 16.58 -4.67 0.46
C LEU A 72 17.75 -4.49 -0.51
N THR A 73 17.69 -5.07 -1.72
CA THR A 73 18.77 -4.90 -2.70
C THR A 73 18.75 -3.47 -3.24
N SER A 74 19.92 -2.87 -3.47
CA SER A 74 19.96 -1.50 -4.01
C SER A 74 19.28 -1.39 -5.38
N ALA A 75 19.26 -2.46 -6.18
CA ALA A 75 18.65 -2.49 -7.52
C ALA A 75 17.12 -2.27 -7.52
N SER A 76 16.43 -2.70 -6.46
CA SER A 76 14.97 -2.52 -6.30
C SER A 76 14.53 -1.04 -6.34
N TRP A 77 15.44 -0.12 -6.01
CA TRP A 77 15.18 1.32 -5.99
C TRP A 77 15.38 2.00 -7.35
N LEU A 78 15.80 1.27 -8.39
CA LEU A 78 15.84 1.79 -9.75
C LEU A 78 14.41 1.90 -10.31
N PHE A 79 14.05 3.09 -10.79
CA PHE A 79 12.72 3.35 -11.36
C PHE A 79 12.43 2.48 -12.59
N ASN A 80 13.49 2.21 -13.38
CA ASN A 80 13.48 1.41 -14.59
C ASN A 80 14.13 0.03 -14.39
N ASN A 81 13.98 -0.58 -13.21
CA ASN A 81 14.42 -1.96 -13.02
C ASN A 81 13.64 -2.90 -13.96
N TRP A 82 14.36 -3.72 -14.73
CA TRP A 82 13.78 -4.69 -15.66
C TRP A 82 13.05 -5.81 -14.92
N ALA A 83 13.48 -6.14 -13.70
CA ALA A 83 12.77 -7.02 -12.78
C ALA A 83 11.66 -6.25 -12.04
N GLN A 84 10.58 -5.91 -12.76
CA GLN A 84 9.46 -5.11 -12.23
C GLN A 84 8.86 -5.69 -10.94
N TRP A 85 8.95 -7.01 -10.74
CA TRP A 85 8.44 -7.71 -9.55
C TRP A 85 9.30 -7.53 -8.29
N GLU A 86 10.52 -6.98 -8.39
CA GLU A 86 11.42 -6.68 -7.25
C GLU A 86 11.59 -5.17 -7.05
N SER A 87 10.71 -4.35 -7.63
CA SER A 87 10.79 -2.91 -7.51
C SER A 87 10.29 -2.45 -6.14
N ASN A 88 10.87 -1.39 -5.57
CA ASN A 88 10.32 -0.64 -4.44
C ASN A 88 9.42 0.51 -4.89
N TRP A 89 8.90 0.43 -6.10
CA TRP A 89 8.04 1.43 -6.71
C TRP A 89 6.66 0.84 -6.93
N ILE A 90 5.63 1.52 -6.40
CA ILE A 90 4.23 1.14 -6.62
C ILE A 90 3.70 1.98 -7.77
N THR A 91 3.19 1.35 -8.83
CA THR A 91 2.51 2.05 -9.92
C THR A 91 1.22 2.70 -9.40
N VAL A 92 1.05 3.97 -9.72
CA VAL A 92 -0.12 4.78 -9.36
C VAL A 92 -0.79 5.24 -10.65
N HIS A 93 -1.95 4.66 -10.91
CA HIS A 93 -2.72 4.94 -12.09
C HIS A 93 -3.46 6.26 -11.97
N THR A 94 -3.47 7.08 -13.02
CA THR A 94 -4.16 8.38 -12.99
C THR A 94 -5.64 8.30 -13.37
N ASP A 95 -6.02 7.26 -14.11
CA ASP A 95 -7.39 6.99 -14.49
C ASP A 95 -7.71 5.51 -14.25
N VAL A 96 -8.74 5.24 -13.45
CA VAL A 96 -9.18 3.89 -13.12
C VAL A 96 -10.15 3.33 -14.16
N GLU A 97 -10.80 4.19 -14.96
CA GLU A 97 -11.78 3.77 -15.96
C GLU A 97 -11.14 3.49 -17.32
N SER A 98 -9.92 4.01 -17.56
CA SER A 98 -9.16 3.73 -18.78
C SER A 98 -8.54 2.33 -18.85
N PHE A 99 -8.62 1.55 -17.78
CA PHE A 99 -8.02 0.21 -17.75
C PHE A 99 -8.93 -0.81 -18.43
N PRO A 100 -8.40 -1.60 -19.39
CA PRO A 100 -9.16 -2.66 -20.01
C PRO A 100 -9.64 -3.67 -18.95
N ASP A 101 -10.87 -4.18 -19.15
CA ASP A 101 -11.58 -5.08 -18.24
C ASP A 101 -10.73 -6.27 -17.75
N PHE A 102 -9.75 -6.70 -18.55
CA PHE A 102 -8.82 -7.79 -18.25
C PHE A 102 -7.94 -7.60 -17.01
N SER A 103 -7.81 -6.39 -16.47
CA SER A 103 -7.03 -6.12 -15.26
C SER A 103 -7.83 -6.29 -13.95
N TRP A 104 -9.16 -6.31 -14.03
CA TRP A 104 -10.05 -6.35 -12.88
C TRP A 104 -10.48 -7.77 -12.58
N ARG A 105 -9.58 -8.59 -12.02
CA ARG A 105 -10.01 -9.88 -11.45
C ARG A 105 -10.90 -9.63 -10.23
N SER A 106 -11.96 -10.41 -10.08
CA SER A 106 -12.74 -10.46 -8.84
C SER A 106 -11.79 -10.64 -7.65
N GLY A 107 -12.02 -9.86 -6.59
CA GLY A 107 -11.16 -9.83 -5.41
C GLY A 107 -10.02 -8.81 -5.46
N THR A 108 -9.77 -8.14 -6.58
CA THR A 108 -8.78 -7.04 -6.64
C THR A 108 -9.27 -5.85 -5.82
N TRP A 109 -8.43 -5.35 -4.92
CA TRP A 109 -8.65 -4.09 -4.21
C TRP A 109 -8.17 -2.90 -5.04
N ILE A 110 -8.95 -1.83 -5.03
CA ILE A 110 -8.60 -0.55 -5.63
C ILE A 110 -8.55 0.48 -4.51
N TYR A 111 -7.40 1.15 -4.39
CA TYR A 111 -7.18 2.21 -3.42
C TYR A 111 -7.11 3.54 -4.15
N LYS A 112 -7.97 4.49 -3.78
CA LYS A 112 -7.92 5.87 -4.23
C LYS A 112 -6.97 6.63 -3.32
N VAL A 113 -5.88 7.12 -3.87
CA VAL A 113 -4.75 7.71 -3.12
C VAL A 113 -4.59 9.17 -3.47
N GLN A 114 -4.37 10.03 -2.49
CA GLN A 114 -4.02 11.42 -2.75
C GLN A 114 -2.61 11.47 -3.36
N LEU A 115 -2.40 12.18 -4.46
CA LEU A 115 -1.05 12.33 -5.01
C LEU A 115 -0.15 13.14 -4.07
N SER A 116 1.13 12.82 -4.05
CA SER A 116 2.08 13.37 -3.08
C SER A 116 3.52 13.35 -3.62
N PRO A 117 4.48 14.03 -2.95
CA PRO A 117 5.77 14.30 -3.56
C PRO A 117 6.72 13.09 -3.66
N GLN A 118 6.47 12.00 -2.91
CA GLN A 118 7.19 10.74 -3.13
C GLN A 118 6.70 9.94 -4.35
N ILE A 119 5.60 10.39 -4.96
CA ILE A 119 5.14 9.89 -6.26
C ILE A 119 5.85 10.68 -7.35
N VAL A 120 6.47 9.98 -8.29
CA VAL A 120 7.28 10.56 -9.35
C VAL A 120 6.65 10.26 -10.71
N ALA A 121 6.37 11.32 -11.47
CA ALA A 121 5.97 11.24 -12.88
C ALA A 121 7.22 11.15 -13.76
N GLN A 122 7.68 9.93 -14.04
CA GLN A 122 8.86 9.69 -14.86
C GLN A 122 8.54 8.72 -15.98
N GLN A 123 8.90 9.12 -17.21
CA GLN A 123 8.76 8.26 -18.37
C GLN A 123 9.69 7.06 -18.25
N THR A 124 9.19 5.88 -18.63
CA THR A 124 10.04 4.69 -18.74
C THR A 124 11.00 4.86 -19.91
N ARG A 125 12.21 4.31 -19.78
CA ARG A 125 13.23 4.42 -20.84
C ARG A 125 12.86 3.65 -22.11
N TRP A 126 11.98 2.65 -21.98
CA TRP A 126 11.58 1.74 -23.03
C TRP A 126 10.06 1.57 -23.02
N PRO A 127 9.30 2.63 -23.38
CA PRO A 127 7.85 2.60 -23.30
C PRO A 127 7.30 1.51 -24.21
N GLN A 128 6.66 0.49 -23.63
CA GLN A 128 5.85 -0.46 -24.37
C GLN A 128 4.49 0.20 -24.68
N PRO A 129 4.11 0.34 -25.97
CA PRO A 129 2.87 1.04 -26.35
C PRO A 129 1.59 0.46 -25.77
N SER A 130 1.63 -0.79 -25.26
CA SER A 130 0.47 -1.52 -24.74
C SER A 130 0.34 -1.48 -23.21
N ARG A 131 1.23 -0.80 -22.50
CA ARG A 131 1.22 -0.74 -21.04
C ARG A 131 1.11 0.71 -20.58
N ALA A 132 0.48 0.91 -19.43
CA ALA A 132 0.38 2.20 -18.74
C ALA A 132 1.75 2.63 -18.15
N GLU A 133 2.80 2.56 -18.95
CA GLU A 133 4.19 2.73 -18.51
C GLU A 133 4.56 4.17 -18.21
N ASP A 134 3.73 5.13 -18.61
CA ASP A 134 3.85 6.54 -18.21
C ASP A 134 3.13 6.85 -16.90
N ASP A 135 2.54 5.85 -16.24
CA ASP A 135 1.92 6.07 -14.94
C ASP A 135 2.97 6.46 -13.90
N PRO A 136 2.64 7.46 -13.06
CA PRO A 136 3.41 7.78 -11.88
C PRO A 136 3.73 6.56 -11.02
N LYS A 137 4.87 6.61 -10.31
CA LYS A 137 5.19 5.59 -9.32
C LYS A 137 5.51 6.19 -7.97
N ALA A 138 4.93 5.60 -6.93
CA ALA A 138 5.23 5.93 -5.54
C ALA A 138 6.48 5.20 -5.08
N MET A 139 7.50 5.97 -4.68
CA MET A 139 8.72 5.40 -4.14
C MET A 139 8.48 4.89 -2.72
N GLY A 140 8.89 3.66 -2.44
CA GLY A 140 8.90 3.04 -1.10
C GLY A 140 7.52 2.78 -0.47
N GLY A 141 6.43 3.07 -1.19
CA GLY A 141 5.06 2.74 -0.79
C GLY A 141 4.06 3.90 -0.82
N ILE A 142 2.83 3.62 -0.39
CA ILE A 142 1.75 4.57 -0.14
C ILE A 142 1.40 4.53 1.35
N TYR A 143 1.43 5.67 2.02
CA TYR A 143 1.08 5.75 3.45
C TYR A 143 -0.41 5.49 3.67
N TRP A 144 -0.78 4.85 4.78
CA TRP A 144 -2.19 4.60 5.08
C TRP A 144 -2.99 5.91 5.18
N THR A 145 -2.40 6.95 5.77
CA THR A 145 -3.04 8.28 5.89
C THR A 145 -3.19 9.00 4.55
N GLN A 146 -2.54 8.52 3.49
CA GLN A 146 -2.64 9.07 2.13
C GLN A 146 -3.78 8.43 1.32
N ILE A 147 -4.28 7.27 1.77
CA ILE A 147 -5.39 6.57 1.12
C ILE A 147 -6.68 7.25 1.50
N TYR A 148 -7.40 7.77 0.51
CA TYR A 148 -8.66 8.48 0.71
C TYR A 148 -9.85 7.52 0.84
N ALA A 149 -9.89 6.50 -0.01
CA ALA A 149 -10.95 5.50 -0.04
C ALA A 149 -10.47 4.21 -0.71
N PHE A 150 -11.21 3.13 -0.52
CA PHE A 150 -10.93 1.85 -1.17
C PHE A 150 -12.21 1.11 -1.59
N THR A 151 -12.10 0.20 -2.55
CA THR A 151 -13.20 -0.65 -3.05
C THR A 151 -12.65 -2.00 -3.49
N LEU A 152 -13.50 -3.02 -3.55
CA LEU A 152 -13.18 -4.35 -4.09
C LEU A 152 -13.90 -4.57 -5.41
N VAL A 153 -13.17 -5.11 -6.38
CA VAL A 153 -13.70 -5.59 -7.65
C VAL A 153 -14.48 -6.88 -7.42
N SER A 154 -15.67 -7.00 -8.01
CA SER A 154 -16.46 -8.22 -7.96
C SER A 154 -17.21 -8.43 -9.27
N ASP A 155 -17.11 -9.64 -9.83
CA ASP A 155 -17.76 -10.00 -11.10
C ASP A 155 -19.29 -9.91 -11.03
N THR A 156 -19.85 -10.12 -9.84
CA THR A 156 -21.30 -10.11 -9.63
C THR A 156 -21.88 -8.70 -9.60
N HIS A 157 -21.05 -7.67 -9.50
CA HIS A 157 -21.50 -6.29 -9.29
C HIS A 157 -20.53 -5.27 -9.93
N PRO A 158 -20.81 -4.80 -11.16
CA PRO A 158 -19.90 -3.93 -11.91
C PRO A 158 -19.74 -2.53 -11.29
N LYS A 159 -20.69 -2.09 -10.46
CA LYS A 159 -20.59 -0.79 -9.78
C LYS A 159 -19.64 -0.87 -8.59
N LYS A 160 -18.58 -0.05 -8.61
CA LYS A 160 -17.62 0.13 -7.51
C LYS A 160 -18.31 0.85 -6.34
N VAL A 161 -18.20 0.30 -5.12
CA VAL A 161 -18.72 0.92 -3.89
C VAL A 161 -17.53 1.31 -3.02
N TRP A 162 -17.27 2.61 -2.94
CA TRP A 162 -16.13 3.14 -2.20
C TRP A 162 -16.42 3.22 -0.71
N GLN A 163 -15.52 2.64 0.09
CA GLN A 163 -15.46 2.82 1.53
C GLN A 163 -14.44 3.93 1.85
N PRO A 164 -14.85 4.99 2.58
CA PRO A 164 -13.92 6.03 3.00
C PRO A 164 -12.91 5.48 4.02
N ASN A 165 -11.68 5.98 3.98
CA ASN A 165 -10.68 5.73 5.02
C ASN A 165 -10.76 6.81 6.10
N GLU A 166 -11.12 6.43 7.33
CA GLU A 166 -11.26 7.36 8.45
C GLU A 166 -9.92 7.94 8.93
N ASP A 167 -8.81 7.28 8.62
CA ASP A 167 -7.46 7.74 8.98
C ASP A 167 -6.83 8.63 7.89
N PHE A 168 -7.56 8.96 6.83
CA PHE A 168 -7.07 9.88 5.79
C PHE A 168 -6.74 11.25 6.40
N ASP A 169 -5.53 11.75 6.15
CA ASP A 169 -5.10 13.06 6.63
C ASP A 169 -5.25 14.10 5.52
N ALA A 170 -6.20 15.03 5.71
CA ALA A 170 -6.51 16.07 4.73
C ALA A 170 -5.32 17.00 4.41
N ARG A 171 -4.28 17.06 5.25
CA ARG A 171 -3.07 17.83 4.96
C ARG A 171 -2.33 17.33 3.71
N TRP A 172 -2.60 16.10 3.24
CA TRP A 172 -2.09 15.62 1.97
C TRP A 172 -2.57 16.44 0.76
N TYR A 173 -3.67 17.19 0.85
CA TYR A 173 -4.17 18.04 -0.24
C TYR A 173 -3.24 19.20 -0.59
N GLU A 174 -2.33 19.59 0.30
CA GLU A 174 -1.37 20.69 0.08
C GLU A 174 -0.22 20.29 -0.85
N TYR A 175 -0.09 18.99 -1.14
CA TYR A 175 0.99 18.42 -1.92
C TYR A 175 0.49 17.83 -3.22
N GLY A 176 1.44 17.59 -4.13
CA GLY A 176 1.19 16.97 -5.42
C GLY A 176 2.34 16.08 -5.82
N ILE A 177 2.20 15.51 -7.01
CA ILE A 177 3.20 14.64 -7.61
C ILE A 177 4.48 15.41 -7.98
N THR A 178 5.64 14.80 -7.75
CA THR A 178 6.93 15.36 -8.19
C THR A 178 7.19 15.01 -9.65
N VAL A 179 7.77 15.96 -10.39
CA VAL A 179 8.17 15.73 -11.78
C VAL A 179 9.32 14.72 -11.90
N SER A 180 9.63 14.32 -13.14
CA SER A 180 10.64 13.32 -13.46
C SER A 180 11.99 13.56 -12.78
N GLN A 181 12.56 12.49 -12.24
CA GLN A 181 13.88 12.48 -11.59
C GLN A 181 14.86 11.64 -12.40
N HIS A 182 15.72 12.29 -13.19
CA HIS A 182 16.71 11.57 -14.01
C HIS A 182 17.65 10.67 -13.20
N HIS A 183 17.86 10.99 -11.92
CA HIS A 183 18.68 10.21 -11.00
C HIS A 183 18.18 8.77 -10.85
N PHE A 184 16.88 8.47 -10.94
CA PHE A 184 16.43 7.08 -10.80
C PHE A 184 16.60 6.20 -12.07
N SER A 185 17.02 6.79 -13.19
CA SER A 185 17.13 6.10 -14.49
C SER A 185 18.55 5.78 -14.98
N GLY A 186 19.58 6.33 -14.34
CA GLY A 186 20.96 6.27 -14.84
C GLY A 186 22.03 5.80 -13.85
N HIS A 187 21.66 5.49 -12.60
CA HIS A 187 22.64 5.13 -11.57
C HIS A 187 23.01 3.65 -11.62
N GLN A 188 24.23 3.34 -11.17
CA GLN A 188 24.62 1.96 -10.90
C GLN A 188 23.68 1.38 -9.85
N ALA A 189 23.26 0.14 -10.05
CA ALA A 189 22.34 -0.54 -9.15
C ALA A 189 22.80 -0.52 -7.68
N SER A 190 24.11 -0.47 -7.42
CA SER A 190 24.70 -0.41 -6.09
C SER A 190 24.35 0.85 -5.28
N SER A 191 24.10 2.00 -5.93
CA SER A 191 23.84 3.29 -5.25
C SER A 191 22.37 3.73 -5.27
N ALA A 192 21.48 3.04 -5.99
CA ALA A 192 20.10 3.49 -6.16
C ALA A 192 19.33 3.62 -4.83
N ARG A 193 19.57 2.75 -3.84
CA ARG A 193 19.01 2.89 -2.48
C ARG A 193 19.49 4.17 -1.79
N GLN A 194 20.76 4.51 -1.93
CA GLN A 194 21.31 5.75 -1.35
C GLN A 194 20.70 6.98 -2.03
N VAL A 195 20.51 6.95 -3.35
CA VAL A 195 19.81 8.02 -4.09
C VAL A 195 18.37 8.17 -3.62
N ALA A 196 17.64 7.06 -3.43
CA ALA A 196 16.28 7.08 -2.91
C ALA A 196 16.21 7.65 -1.49
N LYS A 197 17.10 7.23 -0.59
CA LYS A 197 17.23 7.80 0.75
C LYS A 197 17.49 9.30 0.69
N GLN A 198 18.49 9.71 -0.10
CA GLN A 198 18.85 11.11 -0.25
C GLN A 198 17.68 11.93 -0.76
N PHE A 199 16.94 11.42 -1.76
CA PHE A 199 15.76 12.08 -2.28
C PHE A 199 14.71 12.35 -1.20
N ILE A 200 14.37 11.38 -0.37
CA ILE A 200 13.36 11.56 0.69
C ILE A 200 13.86 12.52 1.78
N THR A 201 15.13 12.37 2.18
CA THR A 201 15.79 13.28 3.12
C THR A 201 15.75 14.71 2.62
N ASP A 202 16.08 14.94 1.35
CA ASP A 202 16.09 16.29 0.80
C ASP A 202 14.67 16.82 0.55
N LEU A 203 13.73 15.96 0.18
CA LEU A 203 12.32 16.29 -0.03
C LEU A 203 11.68 16.89 1.22
N THR A 204 12.00 16.33 2.38
CA THR A 204 11.51 16.79 3.71
C THR A 204 12.46 17.78 4.38
N GLY A 205 13.69 17.92 3.87
CA GLY A 205 14.75 18.74 4.44
C GLY A 205 14.95 20.09 3.75
N PRO A 206 15.87 20.93 4.26
CA PRO A 206 16.10 22.29 3.76
C PRO A 206 16.59 22.36 2.30
N ALA A 207 17.04 21.25 1.71
CA ALA A 207 17.44 21.17 0.31
C ALA A 207 16.26 21.32 -0.66
N ASN A 208 15.03 20.99 -0.24
CA ASN A 208 13.83 21.26 -1.01
C ASN A 208 13.41 22.73 -0.87
N THR A 209 13.87 23.53 -1.83
CA THR A 209 13.56 24.96 -1.94
C THR A 209 12.19 25.27 -2.55
N ALA A 210 11.48 24.25 -3.05
CA ALA A 210 10.13 24.42 -3.61
C ALA A 210 9.04 24.47 -2.52
N LEU A 211 9.35 24.05 -1.29
CA LEU A 211 8.49 24.13 -0.11
C LEU A 211 9.03 25.13 0.89
N ALA A 212 8.14 25.81 1.61
CA ALA A 212 8.49 26.58 2.81
C ALA A 212 8.89 25.65 3.97
N ALA A 213 9.58 26.20 4.98
CA ALA A 213 10.03 25.41 6.14
C ALA A 213 8.88 24.72 6.88
N GLU A 214 7.74 25.40 7.05
CA GLU A 214 6.56 24.82 7.70
C GLU A 214 5.90 23.72 6.85
N GLU A 215 5.82 23.90 5.52
CA GLU A 215 5.33 22.84 4.62
C GLU A 215 6.22 21.60 4.71
N ARG A 216 7.55 21.78 4.72
CA ARG A 216 8.48 20.65 4.89
C ARG A 216 8.31 19.92 6.21
N LYS A 217 8.09 20.64 7.30
CA LYS A 217 7.82 20.06 8.62
C LYS A 217 6.52 19.25 8.64
N VAL A 218 5.46 19.76 8.01
CA VAL A 218 4.20 19.01 7.87
C VAL A 218 4.41 17.77 7.01
N LEU A 219 5.15 17.87 5.90
CA LEU A 219 5.45 16.72 5.05
C LEU A 219 6.26 15.65 5.79
N ALA A 220 7.27 16.05 6.57
CA ALA A 220 8.05 15.16 7.42
C ALA A 220 7.17 14.39 8.41
N GLN A 221 6.20 15.08 9.03
CA GLN A 221 5.21 14.44 9.93
C GLN A 221 4.29 13.46 9.20
N LEU A 222 3.77 13.85 8.03
CA LEU A 222 2.88 13.00 7.23
C LEU A 222 3.59 11.72 6.77
N MET A 223 4.87 11.83 6.42
CA MET A 223 5.73 10.75 5.94
C MET A 223 6.41 9.96 7.06
N ASP A 224 6.29 10.39 8.32
CA ASP A 224 7.04 9.84 9.47
C ASP A 224 8.56 9.79 9.18
N TRP A 225 9.06 10.87 8.58
CA TRP A 225 10.45 11.02 8.11
C TRP A 225 11.02 12.37 8.57
N ASP A 226 11.38 12.45 9.85
CA ASP A 226 12.06 13.60 10.44
C ASP A 226 13.55 13.30 10.56
N VAL A 227 14.35 13.85 9.63
CA VAL A 227 15.81 13.63 9.60
C VAL A 227 16.56 14.41 10.67
N GLU A 228 15.95 15.44 11.26
CA GLU A 228 16.55 16.17 12.37
C GLU A 228 16.39 15.39 13.67
N ALA A 229 15.21 14.82 13.90
CA ALA A 229 14.93 13.97 15.05
C ALA A 229 15.56 12.57 14.93
N GLU A 230 15.60 12.00 13.72
CA GLU A 230 16.15 10.67 13.45
C GLU A 230 17.21 10.70 12.32
N PRO A 231 18.42 11.22 12.55
CA PRO A 231 19.45 11.32 11.51
C PRO A 231 19.88 9.98 10.91
N GLN A 232 19.68 8.89 11.65
CA GLN A 232 20.00 7.53 11.22
C GLN A 232 18.81 6.82 10.55
N ARG A 233 17.66 7.50 10.37
CA ARG A 233 16.49 6.94 9.70
C ARG A 233 16.90 6.43 8.31
N ASP A 234 16.42 5.25 7.98
CA ASP A 234 16.75 4.56 6.74
C ASP A 234 15.53 3.87 6.15
N LEU A 235 15.60 3.40 4.90
CA LEU A 235 14.50 2.73 4.22
C LEU A 235 14.21 1.36 4.86
N PRO A 236 12.93 0.90 4.93
CA PRO A 236 11.76 1.36 4.16
C PRO A 236 11.08 2.62 4.71
N LEU A 237 10.33 3.32 3.84
CA LEU A 237 9.65 4.57 4.18
C LEU A 237 8.49 4.38 5.16
N ILE A 238 7.70 3.35 4.95
CA ILE A 238 6.55 3.04 5.80
C ILE A 238 7.02 2.17 6.96
N ARG A 239 6.66 2.56 8.19
CA ARG A 239 6.86 1.74 9.39
C ARG A 239 5.55 1.06 9.78
N PRO A 240 5.58 -0.23 10.14
CA PRO A 240 4.43 -0.88 10.78
C PRO A 240 4.02 -0.11 12.04
N LYS A 241 2.72 0.18 12.19
CA LYS A 241 2.18 0.98 13.31
C LYS A 241 1.58 0.13 14.44
N GLY A 242 1.58 -1.20 14.33
CA GLY A 242 1.08 -2.07 15.38
C GLY A 242 1.08 -3.55 15.02
N VAL A 243 0.54 -4.36 15.94
CA VAL A 243 0.26 -5.78 15.69
C VAL A 243 -0.89 -5.85 14.68
N PRO A 244 -0.79 -6.67 13.62
CA PRO A 244 -1.90 -6.91 12.72
C PRO A 244 -3.16 -7.26 13.52
N VAL A 245 -4.21 -6.45 13.39
CA VAL A 245 -5.50 -6.84 13.95
C VAL A 245 -5.90 -8.10 13.21
N VAL A 246 -6.05 -9.19 13.97
CA VAL A 246 -6.19 -10.55 13.44
C VAL A 246 -7.14 -10.58 12.24
N ASP A 247 -6.58 -11.11 11.15
CA ASP A 247 -7.06 -11.48 9.80
C ASP A 247 -8.38 -12.27 9.73
N MET A 248 -9.11 -12.36 10.84
CA MET A 248 -10.16 -13.36 10.99
C MET A 248 -11.35 -13.07 10.10
N PHE A 249 -11.64 -11.78 9.85
CA PHE A 249 -12.75 -11.40 8.98
C PHE A 249 -12.42 -11.53 7.50
N SER A 250 -11.22 -11.16 7.09
CA SER A 250 -10.78 -11.19 5.70
C SER A 250 -10.74 -12.61 5.10
N ASN A 251 -10.52 -13.63 5.93
CA ASN A 251 -10.38 -15.02 5.48
C ASN A 251 -11.70 -15.81 5.44
N CYS A 252 -12.83 -15.21 5.83
CA CYS A 252 -14.13 -15.88 5.83
C CYS A 252 -14.90 -15.64 4.52
N ASP A 253 -15.58 -16.65 3.99
CA ASP A 253 -16.46 -16.52 2.83
C ASP A 253 -17.85 -16.00 3.23
N TRP A 254 -17.97 -14.67 3.36
CA TRP A 254 -19.20 -13.99 3.75
C TRP A 254 -20.32 -14.05 2.70
N SER A 255 -20.00 -14.40 1.46
CA SER A 255 -20.97 -14.43 0.35
C SER A 255 -22.12 -15.42 0.61
N LYS A 256 -21.85 -16.47 1.39
CA LYS A 256 -22.81 -17.54 1.73
C LYS A 256 -23.92 -17.09 2.68
N LEU A 257 -23.75 -15.97 3.37
CA LEU A 257 -24.72 -15.49 4.37
C LEU A 257 -25.85 -14.64 3.78
N GLY A 258 -25.82 -14.34 2.48
CA GLY A 258 -26.85 -13.55 1.81
C GLY A 258 -26.93 -12.09 2.28
N TRP A 259 -25.89 -11.58 2.94
CA TRP A 259 -25.85 -10.23 3.48
C TRP A 259 -25.69 -9.15 2.40
N PRO A 260 -26.14 -7.90 2.65
CA PRO A 260 -25.86 -6.78 1.77
C PRO A 260 -24.37 -6.61 1.46
N ARG A 261 -24.04 -6.28 0.20
CA ARG A 261 -22.64 -6.22 -0.28
C ARG A 261 -21.78 -5.25 0.53
N ASN A 262 -22.32 -4.09 0.91
CA ASN A 262 -21.63 -3.10 1.74
C ASN A 262 -21.17 -3.68 3.09
N LEU A 263 -21.88 -4.67 3.63
CA LEU A 263 -21.49 -5.35 4.87
C LEU A 263 -20.45 -6.43 4.63
N GLN A 264 -20.61 -7.25 3.57
CA GLN A 264 -19.59 -8.23 3.18
C GLN A 264 -18.25 -7.53 2.91
N MET A 265 -18.29 -6.40 2.20
CA MET A 265 -17.16 -5.53 1.91
C MET A 265 -16.45 -5.03 3.16
N ALA A 266 -17.21 -4.59 4.16
CA ALA A 266 -16.68 -4.12 5.43
C ALA A 266 -15.94 -5.24 6.20
N LEU A 267 -16.40 -6.49 6.04
CA LEU A 267 -15.76 -7.65 6.64
C LEU A 267 -14.53 -8.10 5.87
N TYR A 268 -14.62 -8.19 4.53
CA TYR A 268 -13.47 -8.48 3.67
C TYR A 268 -12.36 -7.43 3.81
N SER A 269 -12.72 -6.18 4.08
CA SER A 269 -11.73 -5.14 4.32
C SER A 269 -11.00 -5.29 5.65
N GLY A 270 -11.51 -6.10 6.58
CA GLY A 270 -11.00 -6.19 7.95
C GLY A 270 -11.20 -4.91 8.77
N LEU A 271 -11.97 -3.95 8.24
CA LEU A 271 -12.24 -2.64 8.84
C LEU A 271 -13.75 -2.33 8.84
N PRO A 272 -14.57 -3.14 9.53
CA PRO A 272 -15.97 -2.81 9.69
C PRO A 272 -16.12 -1.63 10.66
N ARG A 273 -16.96 -0.66 10.29
CA ARG A 273 -17.38 0.42 11.19
C ARG A 273 -18.38 -0.07 12.22
N ASP A 274 -18.54 0.67 13.31
CA ASP A 274 -19.47 0.31 14.39
C ASP A 274 -20.90 0.15 13.88
N GLU A 275 -21.37 1.03 12.98
CA GLU A 275 -22.71 0.91 12.41
C GLU A 275 -22.85 -0.35 11.55
N GLN A 276 -21.78 -0.71 10.82
CA GLN A 276 -21.75 -1.93 10.01
C GLN A 276 -21.73 -3.17 10.89
N CYS A 277 -20.99 -3.16 12.01
CA CYS A 277 -21.03 -4.25 12.99
C CYS A 277 -22.40 -4.39 13.65
N ILE A 278 -23.09 -3.29 13.94
CA ILE A 278 -24.47 -3.32 14.46
C ILE A 278 -25.44 -3.89 13.41
N GLU A 279 -25.33 -3.44 12.15
CA GLU A 279 -26.15 -3.93 11.05
C GLU A 279 -25.94 -5.44 10.82
N LEU A 280 -24.69 -5.88 10.84
CA LEU A 280 -24.30 -7.29 10.73
C LEU A 280 -24.87 -8.14 11.88
N ARG A 281 -24.75 -7.68 13.12
CA ARG A 281 -25.36 -8.34 14.28
C ARG A 281 -26.87 -8.45 14.14
N ASN A 282 -27.52 -7.36 13.70
CA ASN A 282 -28.97 -7.33 13.50
C ASN A 282 -29.40 -8.24 12.33
N ALA A 283 -28.59 -8.33 11.27
CA ALA A 283 -28.82 -9.28 10.18
C ALA A 283 -28.70 -10.72 10.71
N TYR A 284 -27.62 -11.05 11.40
CA TYR A 284 -27.37 -12.37 11.97
C TYR A 284 -28.50 -12.85 12.90
N THR A 285 -28.94 -12.01 13.84
CA THR A 285 -30.05 -12.34 14.77
C THR A 285 -31.40 -12.58 14.09
N ARG A 286 -31.60 -12.09 12.87
CA ARG A 286 -32.83 -12.33 12.09
C ARG A 286 -32.81 -13.67 11.35
N TYR A 287 -31.64 -14.31 11.17
CA TYR A 287 -31.56 -15.60 10.49
C TYR A 287 -31.88 -16.75 11.46
N PRO A 288 -32.92 -17.56 11.18
CA PRO A 288 -33.42 -18.58 12.11
C PRO A 288 -32.49 -19.80 12.31
N VAL A 289 -31.44 -19.94 11.50
CA VAL A 289 -30.55 -21.12 11.50
C VAL A 289 -29.67 -21.20 12.75
N VAL A 290 -29.42 -20.09 13.45
CA VAL A 290 -28.46 -20.05 14.59
C VAL A 290 -29.13 -20.02 15.97
N ARG A 291 -30.43 -20.32 16.07
CA ARG A 291 -31.15 -20.24 17.36
C ARG A 291 -30.82 -21.36 18.36
N ASN A 292 -30.02 -22.35 17.98
CA ASN A 292 -29.73 -23.50 18.83
C ASN A 292 -28.35 -23.49 19.48
N ASP A 293 -27.50 -22.48 19.24
CA ASP A 293 -26.21 -22.39 19.93
C ASP A 293 -26.35 -21.62 21.25
N PRO A 294 -26.13 -22.28 22.41
CA PRO A 294 -25.98 -21.59 23.67
C PRO A 294 -24.56 -21.01 23.71
N VAL A 295 -24.40 -19.83 24.32
CA VAL A 295 -23.11 -19.15 24.63
C VAL A 295 -22.76 -17.96 23.72
N VAL A 296 -23.68 -16.99 23.59
CA VAL A 296 -23.26 -15.58 23.50
C VAL A 296 -23.63 -14.94 24.84
N ARG A 297 -22.62 -14.66 25.69
CA ARG A 297 -22.85 -14.06 27.01
C ARG A 297 -23.36 -12.62 26.84
N SER A 298 -24.25 -12.19 27.74
CA SER A 298 -24.86 -10.85 27.68
C SER A 298 -23.85 -9.70 27.70
N ASP A 299 -22.64 -9.94 28.19
CA ASP A 299 -21.59 -8.93 28.28
C ASP A 299 -20.88 -8.67 26.93
N ASP A 300 -20.93 -9.63 25.99
CA ASP A 300 -20.34 -9.48 24.66
C ASP A 300 -21.15 -8.52 23.75
N TYR A 301 -22.36 -8.15 24.16
CA TYR A 301 -23.22 -7.21 23.43
C TYR A 301 -22.73 -5.76 23.46
N LYS A 302 -21.75 -5.42 24.32
CA LYS A 302 -21.17 -4.07 24.41
C LYS A 302 -20.23 -3.74 23.25
N ASN A 303 -19.66 -4.73 22.58
CA ASN A 303 -18.85 -4.54 21.39
C ASN A 303 -19.52 -5.29 20.21
N PRO A 304 -20.23 -4.59 19.31
CA PRO A 304 -20.93 -5.21 18.19
C PRO A 304 -20.03 -6.09 17.31
N CYS A 305 -18.74 -5.75 17.18
CA CYS A 305 -17.79 -6.52 16.40
C CYS A 305 -17.24 -7.75 17.15
N ALA A 306 -17.37 -7.83 18.49
CA ALA A 306 -16.94 -9.00 19.26
C ALA A 306 -17.80 -10.24 18.95
N ILE A 307 -19.11 -10.06 18.76
CA ILE A 307 -20.02 -11.14 18.34
C ILE A 307 -19.60 -11.68 16.97
N LEU A 308 -19.24 -10.79 16.04
CA LEU A 308 -18.78 -11.20 14.72
C LEU A 308 -17.47 -11.97 14.78
N LYS A 309 -16.58 -11.65 15.74
CA LYS A 309 -15.38 -12.46 15.98
C LYS A 309 -15.76 -13.88 16.41
N ALA A 310 -16.71 -14.05 17.33
CA ALA A 310 -17.18 -15.39 17.70
C ALA A 310 -17.71 -16.16 16.49
N VAL A 311 -18.55 -15.52 15.66
CA VAL A 311 -19.10 -16.13 14.42
C VAL A 311 -18.01 -16.48 13.42
N ALA A 312 -17.03 -15.60 13.22
CA ALA A 312 -15.90 -15.85 12.33
C ALA A 312 -15.09 -17.06 12.80
N LEU A 313 -14.81 -17.18 14.11
CA LEU A 313 -14.12 -18.35 14.70
C LEU A 313 -14.88 -19.65 14.42
N GLU A 314 -16.20 -19.66 14.61
CA GLU A 314 -17.04 -20.82 14.33
C GLU A 314 -17.04 -21.19 12.84
N SER A 315 -17.12 -20.19 11.96
CA SER A 315 -17.15 -20.39 10.50
C SER A 315 -15.82 -20.88 9.92
N THR A 316 -14.70 -20.63 10.61
CA THR A 316 -13.37 -21.14 10.23
C THR A 316 -13.13 -22.61 10.61
N ILE A 317 -14.05 -23.24 11.35
CA ILE A 317 -13.98 -24.68 11.65
C ILE A 317 -14.49 -25.45 10.42
N PRO A 318 -13.64 -26.19 9.68
CA PRO A 318 -14.00 -26.76 8.38
C PRO A 318 -15.14 -27.79 8.39
N ASP A 319 -15.55 -28.29 9.56
CA ASP A 319 -16.38 -29.49 9.67
C ASP A 319 -17.80 -29.29 10.21
N VAL A 320 -18.18 -28.12 10.76
CA VAL A 320 -19.48 -28.00 11.47
C VAL A 320 -20.65 -27.63 10.55
N VAL A 321 -20.40 -26.95 9.42
CA VAL A 321 -21.48 -26.53 8.51
C VAL A 321 -21.97 -27.68 7.60
N ASN A 322 -21.14 -28.71 7.36
CA ASN A 322 -21.51 -29.85 6.53
C ASN A 322 -22.28 -30.95 7.29
N THR A 323 -22.04 -31.14 8.59
CA THR A 323 -22.80 -32.10 9.42
C THR A 323 -24.18 -31.56 9.77
N SER A 324 -24.30 -30.28 10.11
CA SER A 324 -25.58 -29.66 10.47
C SER A 324 -26.61 -29.74 9.34
N ASN A 325 -26.21 -29.50 8.07
CA ASN A 325 -27.13 -29.58 6.93
C ASN A 325 -27.51 -31.02 6.54
N ARG A 326 -26.61 -32.00 6.77
CA ARG A 326 -26.86 -33.41 6.45
C ARG A 326 -27.77 -34.07 7.49
N GLU A 327 -27.54 -33.83 8.78
CA GLU A 327 -28.42 -34.31 9.84
C GLU A 327 -29.80 -33.65 9.79
N PHE A 328 -29.89 -32.38 9.38
CA PHE A 328 -31.17 -31.70 9.20
C PHE A 328 -31.96 -32.20 7.97
N ALA A 329 -31.26 -32.57 6.89
CA ALA A 329 -31.87 -33.21 5.72
C ALA A 329 -32.38 -34.63 6.03
N GLU A 330 -31.66 -35.40 6.86
CA GLU A 330 -32.08 -36.73 7.32
C GLU A 330 -33.25 -36.67 8.33
N LEU A 331 -33.31 -35.64 9.18
CA LEU A 331 -34.44 -35.37 10.08
C LEU A 331 -35.73 -34.98 9.35
N LEU A 332 -35.64 -34.34 8.17
CA LEU A 332 -36.80 -34.02 7.34
C LEU A 332 -37.30 -35.24 6.54
N GLN A 333 -36.45 -36.22 6.26
CA GLN A 333 -36.85 -37.46 5.57
C GLN A 333 -37.43 -38.54 6.50
N SER A 334 -37.16 -38.47 7.81
CA SER A 334 -37.65 -39.47 8.78
C SER A 334 -39.08 -39.23 9.28
N LYS A 335 -39.69 -38.08 9.01
CA LYS A 335 -41.11 -37.82 9.31
C LYS A 335 -42.02 -38.22 8.15
N LYS A 336 -42.21 -39.53 7.96
CA LYS A 336 -43.39 -40.04 7.25
C LYS A 336 -44.62 -39.92 8.16
N PRO A 337 -45.76 -39.40 7.69
CA PRO A 337 -46.99 -39.43 8.47
C PRO A 337 -47.45 -40.88 8.62
N VAL A 338 -47.65 -41.31 9.86
CA VAL A 338 -48.42 -42.52 10.17
C VAL A 338 -49.88 -42.20 9.84
N VAL A 339 -50.44 -42.94 8.89
CA VAL A 339 -51.88 -42.91 8.53
C VAL A 339 -52.69 -43.59 9.62
#